data_AF-A0A061NC41-F1
#
_entry.id   AF-A0A061NC41-F1
#
_cell.length_a   1.000
_cell.length_b   1.000
_cell.length_c   1.000
_cell.angle_alpha   90.00
_cell.angle_beta   90.00
_cell.angle_gamma   90.00
#
_symmetry.space_group_name_H-M   'P 1'
#
loop_
_entity.id
_entity.type
_entity.pdbx_description
1 polymer ?
#
loop_
_entity_poly.entity_id
_entity_poly.type
_entity_poly.pdbx_seq_one_letter_code
_entity_poly.pdbx_strand_id
1 'polypeptide(L)'
;MNKEDEWPWFKRGFSQTFSFLGDQTIEANWNDHQSVTLHPFPFRTTVTVPHNYRTVKKTNDSPDDFLKAFQTSSLQTLWVTFKPVT
;
A
#
# COMPACT_ATOMS: atom_id res chain seq x y z
N MET A 1 -9.71 -1.05 8.97
CA MET A 1 -9.92 -2.02 7.88
C MET A 1 -9.68 -3.41 8.45
N ASN A 2 -10.47 -4.42 8.12
CA ASN A 2 -10.25 -5.77 8.66
C ASN A 2 -9.28 -6.54 7.76
N LYS A 3 -8.31 -7.23 8.37
CA LYS A 3 -7.31 -8.05 7.67
C LYS A 3 -7.96 -9.16 6.81
N GLU A 4 -9.14 -9.61 7.20
CA GLU A 4 -9.92 -10.64 6.51
C GLU A 4 -10.45 -10.20 5.14
N ASP A 5 -10.63 -8.88 4.95
CA ASP A 5 -11.12 -8.29 3.70
C ASP A 5 -10.00 -8.05 2.68
N GLU A 6 -8.74 -8.24 3.07
CA GLU A 6 -7.61 -8.10 2.16
C GLU A 6 -7.57 -9.21 1.11
N TRP A 7 -6.98 -8.90 -0.05
CA TRP A 7 -6.73 -9.89 -1.08
C TRP A 7 -5.91 -11.06 -0.51
N PRO A 8 -6.22 -12.33 -0.84
CA PRO A 8 -5.59 -13.49 -0.20
C PRO A 8 -4.06 -13.46 -0.16
N TRP A 9 -3.43 -12.86 -1.17
CA TRP A 9 -1.97 -12.73 -1.28
C TRP A 9 -1.33 -11.78 -0.25
N PHE A 10 -2.09 -10.85 0.34
CA PHE A 10 -1.58 -9.88 1.33
C PHE A 10 -1.96 -10.23 2.78
N LYS A 11 -2.84 -11.22 2.98
CA LYS A 11 -3.29 -11.65 4.31
C LYS A 11 -2.14 -12.10 5.22
N ARG A 12 -1.04 -12.62 4.65
CA ARG A 12 0.15 -13.09 5.39
C ARG A 12 1.38 -12.21 5.15
N GLY A 13 1.17 -10.93 4.85
CA GLY A 13 2.25 -10.00 4.57
C GLY A 13 2.74 -10.03 3.12
N PHE A 14 3.92 -9.46 2.90
CA PHE A 14 4.59 -9.48 1.61
C PHE A 14 5.10 -10.90 1.31
N SER A 15 4.90 -11.37 0.07
CA SER A 15 5.39 -12.68 -0.37
C SER A 15 6.91 -12.77 -0.45
N GLN A 16 7.58 -11.63 -0.45
CA GLN A 16 9.03 -11.49 -0.41
C GLN A 16 9.59 -11.82 0.98
N THR A 17 10.66 -12.61 1.00
CA THR A 17 11.55 -12.73 2.17
C THR A 17 12.67 -11.70 2.10
N PHE A 18 13.18 -11.31 3.25
CA PHE A 18 14.21 -10.29 3.37
C PHE A 18 15.43 -10.83 4.12
N SER A 19 16.59 -10.86 3.47
CA SER A 19 17.83 -11.39 4.07
C SER A 19 18.28 -10.61 5.31
N PHE A 20 18.03 -9.30 5.34
CA PHE A 20 18.29 -8.46 6.52
C PHE A 20 17.36 -8.74 7.71
N LEU A 21 16.32 -9.56 7.51
CA LEU A 21 15.44 -10.10 8.55
C LEU A 21 15.68 -11.61 8.78
N GLY A 22 16.80 -12.17 8.33
CA GLY A 22 17.04 -13.61 8.44
C GLY A 22 16.06 -14.44 7.60
N ASP A 23 15.78 -13.97 6.38
CA ASP A 23 14.87 -14.60 5.40
C ASP A 23 13.41 -14.70 5.87
N GLN A 24 13.01 -13.85 6.81
CA GLN A 24 11.62 -13.68 7.23
C GLN A 24 10.83 -12.80 6.24
N THR A 25 9.52 -13.00 6.20
CA THR A 25 8.57 -12.10 5.53
C THR A 25 8.21 -10.93 6.46
N ILE A 26 7.70 -9.84 5.88
CA ILE A 26 7.13 -8.73 6.64
C ILE A 26 5.61 -8.79 6.53
N GLU A 27 4.94 -8.90 7.68
CA GLU A 27 3.51 -8.72 7.82
C GLU A 27 3.18 -7.24 7.93
N ALA A 28 2.24 -6.77 7.11
CA ALA A 28 1.77 -5.39 7.10
C ALA A 28 0.29 -5.36 7.49
N ASN A 29 -0.13 -4.41 8.31
CA ASN A 29 -1.53 -4.21 8.66
C ASN A 29 -1.92 -2.73 8.52
N TRP A 30 -2.97 -2.45 7.77
CA TRP A 30 -3.52 -1.10 7.65
C TRP A 30 -4.35 -0.78 8.90
N ASN A 31 -3.90 0.21 9.68
CA ASN A 31 -4.69 0.67 10.82
C ASN A 31 -5.80 1.63 10.35
N ASP A 32 -5.49 2.45 9.34
CA ASP A 32 -6.38 3.44 8.73
C ASP A 32 -5.92 3.71 7.27
N HIS A 33 -6.40 4.78 6.63
CA HIS A 33 -6.05 5.10 5.24
C HIS A 33 -4.62 5.64 5.04
N GLN A 34 -3.91 5.99 6.11
CA GLN A 34 -2.62 6.68 6.09
C GLN A 34 -1.56 6.01 6.97
N SER A 35 -1.90 4.99 7.76
CA SER A 35 -0.95 4.33 8.65
C SER A 35 -0.95 2.80 8.55
N VAL A 36 0.26 2.25 8.47
CA VAL A 36 0.53 0.82 8.33
C VAL A 36 1.46 0.38 9.46
N THR A 37 1.11 -0.68 10.17
CA THR A 37 2.01 -1.36 11.10
C THR A 37 2.75 -2.48 10.38
N LEU A 38 4.05 -2.65 10.65
CA LEU A 38 4.86 -3.73 10.08
C LEU A 38 5.46 -4.62 11.17
N HIS A 39 5.54 -5.93 10.90
CA HIS A 39 6.23 -6.90 11.73
C HIS A 39 6.91 -7.99 10.87
N PRO A 40 8.21 -8.24 11.03
CA PRO A 40 9.18 -7.42 11.76
C PRO A 40 9.31 -6.01 11.17
N PHE A 41 9.66 -5.02 12.00
CA PHE A 41 9.82 -3.64 11.53
C PHE A 41 11.21 -3.45 10.91
N PRO A 42 11.34 -3.11 9.62
CA PRO A 42 12.63 -3.14 8.91
C PRO A 42 13.44 -1.84 9.06
N PHE A 43 12.88 -0.81 9.69
CA PHE A 43 13.51 0.51 9.81
C PHE A 43 13.91 0.82 11.26
N ARG A 44 14.83 1.77 11.45
CA ARG A 44 15.22 2.23 12.79
C ARG A 44 14.13 3.05 13.47
N THR A 45 13.33 3.76 12.67
CA THR A 45 12.27 4.66 13.12
C THR A 45 11.10 4.59 12.17
N THR A 46 9.94 5.09 12.59
CA THR A 46 8.78 5.34 11.73
C THR A 46 9.20 6.09 10.46
N VAL A 47 8.65 5.68 9.31
CA VAL A 47 8.93 6.30 8.01
C VAL A 47 7.63 6.74 7.36
N THR A 48 7.59 7.97 6.85
CA THR A 48 6.47 8.49 6.07
C THR A 48 6.90 8.69 4.63
N VAL A 49 6.18 8.11 3.68
CA VAL A 49 6.50 8.15 2.25
C VAL A 49 5.32 8.69 1.43
N PRO A 50 5.58 9.39 0.31
CA PRO A 50 4.53 9.84 -0.58
C PRO A 50 4.05 8.69 -1.49
N HIS A 51 2.75 8.50 -1.58
CA HIS A 51 2.08 7.63 -2.55
C HIS A 51 1.29 8.50 -3.53
N ASN A 52 1.79 8.62 -4.75
CA ASN A 52 1.13 9.41 -5.79
C ASN A 52 0.09 8.57 -6.51
N TYR A 53 -1.13 9.09 -6.63
CA TYR A 53 -2.24 8.39 -7.27
C TYR A 53 -3.15 9.38 -8.02
N ARG A 54 -4.03 8.81 -8.85
CA ARG A 54 -5.03 9.54 -9.63
C ARG A 54 -6.37 8.84 -9.45
N THR A 55 -7.43 9.61 -9.24
CA THR A 55 -8.79 9.08 -9.16
C THR A 55 -9.45 9.20 -10.53
N VAL A 56 -9.86 8.07 -11.09
CA VAL A 56 -10.63 8.02 -12.34
C VAL A 56 -11.95 7.34 -12.07
N LYS A 57 -13.03 7.83 -12.70
CA LYS A 57 -14.33 7.17 -12.62
C LYS A 57 -14.24 5.86 -13.40
N LYS A 58 -14.63 4.75 -12.76
CA LYS A 58 -14.78 3.48 -13.46
C LYS A 58 -15.96 3.61 -14.42
N THR A 59 -15.70 3.62 -15.72
CA THR A 59 -16.71 3.59 -16.77
C THR A 59 -16.61 2.26 -17.54
N ASN A 60 -17.66 1.88 -18.27
CA ASN A 60 -17.67 0.69 -19.13
C ASN A 60 -16.98 0.94 -20.48
N ASP A 61 -16.21 2.02 -20.57
CA ASP A 61 -15.70 2.55 -21.83
C ASP A 61 -14.37 1.90 -22.22
N SER A 62 -13.96 2.15 -23.45
CA SER A 62 -12.78 1.54 -24.07
C SER A 62 -11.48 1.84 -23.30
N PRO A 63 -10.40 1.05 -23.50
CA PRO A 63 -9.08 1.35 -22.94
C PRO A 63 -8.58 2.78 -23.24
N ASP A 64 -8.94 3.34 -24.39
CA ASP A 64 -8.57 4.70 -24.80
C ASP A 64 -9.25 5.76 -23.93
N ASP A 65 -10.50 5.54 -23.55
CA ASP A 65 -11.23 6.44 -22.66
C ASP A 65 -10.66 6.42 -21.24
N PHE A 66 -10.28 5.25 -20.74
CA PHE A 66 -9.55 5.12 -19.47
C PHE A 66 -8.22 5.87 -19.51
N LEU A 67 -7.43 5.67 -20.57
CA LEU A 67 -6.13 6.33 -20.71
C LEU A 67 -6.29 7.85 -20.72
N LYS A 68 -7.26 8.36 -21.48
CA LYS A 68 -7.57 9.79 -21.53
C LYS A 68 -7.98 10.33 -20.16
N ALA A 69 -8.91 9.65 -19.48
CA ALA A 69 -9.37 10.05 -18.15
C ALA A 69 -8.22 10.06 -17.13
N PHE A 70 -7.34 9.06 -17.16
CA PHE A 70 -6.16 8.99 -16.31
C PHE A 70 -5.22 10.17 -16.57
N GLN A 71 -4.89 10.43 -17.85
CA GLN A 71 -3.99 11.53 -18.24
C GLN A 71 -4.53 12.91 -17.86
N THR A 72 -5.85 13.13 -17.96
CA THR A 72 -6.47 14.43 -17.65
C THR A 72 -6.86 14.62 -16.18
N SER A 73 -6.88 13.55 -15.38
CA SER A 73 -7.17 13.65 -13.95
C SER A 73 -6.09 14.42 -13.20
N SER A 74 -6.37 14.90 -11.99
CA SER A 74 -5.36 15.56 -11.15
C SER A 74 -4.50 14.53 -10.40
N LEU A 75 -3.19 14.74 -10.39
CA LEU A 75 -2.28 14.00 -9.54
C LEU A 75 -2.51 14.40 -8.08
N GLN A 76 -2.67 13.39 -7.21
CA GLN A 76 -2.81 13.56 -5.78
C GLN A 76 -1.69 12.80 -5.07
N THR A 77 -1.38 13.23 -3.84
CA THR A 77 -0.39 12.57 -2.99
C THR A 77 -1.04 12.18 -1.67
N LEU A 78 -0.98 10.88 -1.35
CA LEU A 78 -1.31 10.33 -0.05
C LEU A 78 -0.01 10.09 0.72
N TRP A 79 0.13 10.64 1.91
CA TRP A 79 1.28 10.36 2.78
C TRP A 79 0.99 9.14 3.64
N VAL A 80 1.77 8.07 3.47
CA VAL A 80 1.59 6.81 4.20
C VAL A 80 2.71 6.65 5.21
N THR A 81 2.35 6.37 6.45
CA THR A 81 3.26 6.22 7.59
C THR A 81 3.39 4.76 7.99
N PHE A 82 4.61 4.24 7.98
CA PHE A 82 4.97 2.89 8.41
C PHE A 82 5.57 2.93 9.81
N LYS A 83 5.00 2.17 10.75
CA LYS A 83 5.41 2.11 12.16
C LYS A 83 5.53 0.65 12.64
N PRO A 84 6.29 0.36 13.72
CA PRO A 84 6.29 -0.98 14.31
C PRO A 84 4.92 -1.33 14.90
N VAL A 85 4.63 -2.63 15.02
CA VAL A 85 3.53 -3.10 15.87
C VAL A 85 3.83 -2.67 17.32
N THR A 86 2.79 -2.19 18.02
CA THR A 86 2.86 -1.78 19.44
C THR A 86 2.44 -2.91 20.34
#